data_AF-A0A351IRR9-F1
#
_entry.id   AF-A0A351IRR9-F1
#
_cell.length_a   1.000
_cell.length_b   1.000
_cell.length_c   1.000
_cell.angle_alpha   90.00
_cell.angle_beta   90.00
_cell.angle_gamma   90.00
#
_symmetry.space_group_name_H-M   'P 1'
#
loop_
_entity.id
_entity.type
_entity.pdbx_description
1 polymer ?
#
loop_
_entity_poly.entity_id
_entity_poly.type
_entity_poly.pdbx_seq_one_letter_code
_entity_poly.pdbx_strand_id
1 'polypeptide(L)'
;MIAVCCESTLYHARNQKRFAVTKKVLKKQHIASYALRLEGNSRFDQALGLVLFASYATLYLALLNNMNPANIPWVDFFKKQLK
;
A
#
# COMPACT_ATOMS: atom_id res chain seq x y z
N MET A 1 -13.23 -4.75 -4.31
CA MET A 1 -12.44 -3.75 -3.57
C MET A 1 -11.85 -4.41 -2.34
N ILE A 2 -10.54 -4.31 -2.13
CA ILE A 2 -9.84 -4.87 -0.96
C ILE A 2 -9.12 -3.74 -0.23
N ALA A 3 -9.27 -3.68 1.10
CA ALA A 3 -8.55 -2.75 1.95
C ALA A 3 -7.26 -3.40 2.45
N VAL A 4 -6.12 -2.73 2.27
CA VAL A 4 -4.83 -3.19 2.82
C VAL A 4 -4.55 -2.44 4.11
N CYS A 5 -4.47 -3.16 5.21
CA CYS A 5 -4.16 -2.64 6.54
C CYS A 5 -2.67 -2.88 6.84
N CYS A 6 -1.84 -1.85 6.75
CA CYS A 6 -0.43 -1.93 7.10
C CYS A 6 -0.28 -1.91 8.63
N GLU A 7 0.01 -3.05 9.24
CA GLU A 7 0.14 -3.22 10.68
C GLU A 7 1.61 -3.23 11.09
N SER A 8 1.96 -2.54 12.18
CA SER A 8 3.32 -2.49 12.69
C SER A 8 3.33 -2.60 14.21
N THR A 9 4.29 -3.37 14.72
CA THR A 9 4.61 -3.45 16.16
C THR A 9 5.23 -2.15 16.70
N LEU A 10 5.81 -1.31 15.82
CA LEU A 10 6.43 -0.03 16.17
C LEU A 10 5.43 1.13 16.26
N TYR A 11 4.18 0.91 15.86
CA TYR A 11 3.12 1.89 16.05
C TYR A 11 2.74 2.03 17.51
N HIS A 12 2.33 3.22 17.92
CA HIS A 12 1.77 3.44 19.24
C HIS A 12 0.64 2.45 19.53
N ALA A 13 0.55 1.89 20.75
CA ALA A 13 -0.40 0.85 21.11
C ALA A 13 -1.86 1.21 20.79
N ARG A 14 -2.22 2.50 20.90
CA ARG A 14 -3.54 3.01 20.49
C ARG A 14 -3.83 2.77 19.01
N ASN A 15 -2.86 2.96 18.12
CA ASN A 15 -3.03 2.76 16.69
C ASN A 15 -3.12 1.28 16.33
N GLN A 16 -2.36 0.41 17.00
CA GLN A 16 -2.50 -1.05 16.87
C GLN A 16 -3.93 -1.50 17.22
N LYS A 17 -4.49 -0.99 18.32
CA LYS A 17 -5.90 -1.22 18.69
C LYS A 17 -6.87 -0.69 17.63
N ARG A 18 -6.59 0.48 17.02
CA ARG A 18 -7.42 1.04 15.95
C ARG A 18 -7.46 0.12 14.73
N PHE A 19 -6.36 -0.49 14.30
CA PHE A 19 -6.38 -1.48 13.21
C PHE A 19 -7.30 -2.66 13.52
N ALA A 20 -7.27 -3.19 14.74
CA ALA A 20 -8.18 -4.27 15.14
C ALA A 20 -9.66 -3.84 15.08
N VAL A 21 -9.99 -2.62 15.51
CA VAL A 21 -11.36 -2.07 15.44
C VAL A 21 -11.77 -1.79 14.00
N THR A 22 -10.91 -1.17 13.19
CA THR A 22 -11.16 -0.88 11.78
C THR A 22 -11.44 -2.14 10.98
N LYS A 23 -10.69 -3.23 11.20
CA LYS A 23 -10.97 -4.52 10.56
C LYS A 23 -12.36 -5.07 10.90
N LYS A 24 -12.84 -4.87 12.14
CA LYS A 24 -14.22 -5.23 12.53
C LYS A 24 -15.24 -4.38 11.78
N VAL A 25 -14.99 -3.09 11.59
CA VAL A 25 -15.87 -2.21 10.80
C VAL A 25 -15.88 -2.63 9.34
N LEU A 26 -14.72 -2.86 8.72
CA LEU A 26 -14.62 -3.33 7.33
C LEU A 26 -15.38 -4.63 7.12
N LYS A 27 -15.26 -5.58 8.06
CA LYS A 27 -16.04 -6.84 8.03
C LYS A 27 -17.55 -6.59 8.09
N LYS A 28 -18.02 -5.69 8.96
CA LYS A 28 -19.45 -5.31 9.05
C LYS A 28 -19.96 -4.65 7.76
N GLN A 29 -19.09 -3.95 7.04
CA GLN A 29 -19.40 -3.32 5.75
C GLN A 29 -19.21 -4.26 4.56
N HIS A 30 -18.95 -5.55 4.78
CA HIS A 30 -18.67 -6.54 3.73
C HIS A 30 -17.48 -6.16 2.82
N ILE A 31 -16.53 -5.38 3.33
CA ILE A 31 -15.30 -5.00 2.62
C ILE A 31 -14.20 -6.00 3.00
N ALA A 32 -13.65 -6.70 2.01
CA ALA A 32 -12.50 -7.58 2.22
C ALA A 32 -11.29 -6.76 2.70
N SER A 33 -10.59 -7.26 3.71
CA SER A 33 -9.40 -6.60 4.25
C SER A 33 -8.24 -7.57 4.37
N TYR A 34 -7.05 -7.15 3.95
CA TYR A 34 -5.79 -7.87 4.12
C TYR A 34 -4.91 -7.14 5.13
N ALA A 35 -4.34 -7.87 6.10
CA ALA A 35 -3.40 -7.31 7.06
C ALA A 35 -1.97 -7.55 6.58
N LEU A 36 -1.31 -6.48 6.13
CA LEU A 36 0.11 -6.50 5.79
C LEU A 36 0.92 -6.14 7.04
N ARG A 37 1.57 -7.14 7.64
CA ARG A 37 2.45 -6.91 8.79
C ARG A 37 3.80 -6.39 8.28
N LEU A 38 4.17 -5.19 8.72
CA LEU A 38 5.44 -4.56 8.38
C LEU A 38 6.56 -5.17 9.23
N GLU A 39 7.62 -5.59 8.56
CA GLU A 39 8.82 -6.18 9.16
C GLU A 39 9.98 -5.18 9.13
N GLY A 40 10.85 -5.25 10.13
CA GLY A 40 11.99 -4.35 10.30
C GLY A 40 12.10 -3.80 11.71
N ASN A 41 13.31 -3.40 12.08
CA ASN A 41 13.67 -2.99 13.44
C ASN A 41 13.45 -1.49 13.69
N SER A 42 13.35 -0.70 12.63
CA SER A 42 13.07 0.73 12.71
C SER A 42 11.84 1.12 11.88
N ARG A 43 11.29 2.30 12.18
CA ARG A 43 10.20 2.89 11.37
C ARG A 43 10.63 3.13 9.92
N PHE A 44 11.92 3.44 9.73
CA PHE A 44 12.49 3.69 8.41
C PHE A 44 12.56 2.40 7.59
N ASP A 45 13.05 1.32 8.18
CA ASP A 45 13.12 0.00 7.51
C ASP A 45 11.73 -0.47 7.08
N GLN A 46 10.75 -0.35 7.97
CA GLN A 46 9.36 -0.72 7.67
C GLN A 46 8.74 0.15 6.57
N ALA A 47 9.06 1.44 6.53
CA ALA A 47 8.59 2.34 5.48
C ALA A 47 9.20 1.98 4.12
N LEU A 48 10.52 1.74 4.06
CA LEU A 48 11.19 1.32 2.82
C LEU A 48 10.72 -0.06 2.36
N GLY A 49 10.55 -1.01 3.27
CA GLY A 49 10.00 -2.33 2.97
C GLY A 49 8.58 -2.24 2.38
N LEU A 50 7.74 -1.36 2.91
CA LEU A 50 6.40 -1.10 2.36
C LEU A 50 6.47 -0.51 0.94
N VAL A 51 7.35 0.47 0.70
CA VAL A 51 7.56 1.05 -0.64
C VAL A 51 8.01 -0.01 -1.64
N LEU A 52 8.96 -0.87 -1.24
CA LEU A 52 9.46 -1.95 -2.08
C LEU A 52 8.34 -2.97 -2.39
N PHE A 53 7.60 -3.40 -1.37
CA PHE A 53 6.45 -4.29 -1.53
C PHE A 53 5.42 -3.70 -2.50
N ALA A 54 5.03 -2.44 -2.32
CA ALA A 54 4.06 -1.77 -3.19
C ALA A 54 4.57 -1.63 -4.63
N SER A 55 5.87 -1.43 -4.81
CA SER A 55 6.51 -1.35 -6.14
C SER A 55 6.41 -2.69 -6.87
N TYR A 56 6.74 -3.79 -6.22
CA TYR A 56 6.56 -5.13 -6.79
C TYR A 56 5.10 -5.47 -7.03
N ALA A 57 4.21 -5.16 -6.08
CA ALA A 57 2.78 -5.38 -6.24
C ALA A 57 2.23 -4.66 -7.49
N THR A 58 2.65 -3.41 -7.70
CA THR A 58 2.25 -2.63 -8.89
C THR A 58 2.84 -3.22 -10.18
N LEU A 59 4.12 -3.61 -10.16
CA LEU A 59 4.77 -4.27 -11.29
C LEU A 59 4.03 -5.55 -11.69
N TYR A 60 3.79 -6.45 -10.75
CA TYR A 60 3.08 -7.70 -11.03
C TYR A 60 1.64 -7.47 -11.47
N LEU A 61 0.96 -6.48 -10.90
CA LEU A 61 -0.39 -6.12 -11.34
C LEU A 61 -0.39 -5.65 -12.81
N ALA A 62 0.58 -4.83 -13.22
CA ALA A 62 0.71 -4.41 -14.61
C ALA A 62 0.95 -5.61 -15.54
N LEU A 63 1.85 -6.53 -15.15
CA LEU A 63 2.13 -7.76 -15.92
C LEU A 63 0.88 -8.65 -16.05
N LEU A 64 0.15 -8.88 -14.96
CA LEU A 64 -1.09 -9.66 -14.96
C LEU A 64 -2.18 -9.06 -15.86
N ASN A 65 -2.17 -7.74 -16.02
CA ASN A 65 -3.12 -7.01 -16.86
C ASN A 65 -2.57 -6.73 -18.28
N ASN A 66 -1.42 -7.32 -18.66
CA ASN A 66 -0.75 -7.08 -19.95
C ASN A 66 -0.51 -5.58 -20.26
N MET A 67 -0.25 -4.78 -19.22
CA MET A 67 0.04 -3.35 -19.34
C MET A 67 1.54 -3.09 -19.21
N ASN A 68 2.04 -2.06 -19.90
CA ASN A 68 3.40 -1.57 -19.69
C ASN A 68 3.51 -0.83 -18.34
N PRO A 69 4.27 -1.34 -17.35
CA PRO A 69 4.40 -0.71 -16.03
C PRO A 69 5.15 0.63 -16.05
N ALA A 70 5.91 0.91 -17.12
CA ALA A 70 6.69 2.14 -17.26
C ALA A 70 5.96 3.25 -18.02
N ASN A 71 4.71 3.03 -18.43
CA ASN A 71 3.95 4.01 -19.19
C ASN A 71 3.55 5.22 -18.31
N ILE A 72 3.98 6.44 -18.69
CA ILE A 72 3.79 7.67 -17.90
C ILE A 72 3.26 8.86 -18.74
N PRO A 73 2.13 8.70 -19.47
CA PRO A 73 1.69 9.65 -20.49
C PRO A 73 1.37 11.04 -19.92
N TRP A 74 0.78 11.11 -18.73
CA TRP A 74 0.45 12.36 -18.06
C TRP A 74 1.69 13.12 -17.60
N VAL A 75 2.72 12.40 -17.14
CA VAL A 75 4.00 13.02 -16.75
C VAL A 75 4.65 13.67 -17.95
N ASP A 76 4.66 12.99 -19.11
CA ASP A 76 5.21 13.55 -20.35
C ASP A 76 4.40 14.74 -20.86
N PHE A 77 3.06 14.70 -20.74
CA PHE A 77 2.21 15.85 -21.04
C PHE A 77 2.55 17.04 -20.15
N PHE A 78 2.61 16.86 -18.82
CA PHE A 78 2.94 17.94 -17.90
C PHE A 78 4.34 18.51 -18.14
N LYS A 79 5.34 17.65 -18.39
CA LYS A 79 6.70 18.09 -18.75
C LYS A 79 6.73 18.94 -20.02
N LYS A 80 5.81 18.74 -20.96
CA LYS A 80 5.70 19.56 -22.18
C LYS A 80 5.00 20.90 -21.93
N GLN A 81 3.98 20.93 -21.06
CA GLN A 81 3.21 22.15 -20.77
C GLN A 81 3.93 23.13 -19.82
N LEU A 82 4.87 22.64 -19.00
CA LEU A 82 5.59 23.43 -17.98
C LEU A 82 6.99 23.87 -18.43
N LYS A 83 7.30 23.75 -19.73
CA LYS A 83 8.55 24.27 -20.30
C LYS A 83 8.47 25.76 -20.59
#